data_AF-A0A7J6KIH7-F1
#
_entry.id   AF-A0A7J6KIH7-F1
#
_cell.length_a   1.000
_cell.length_b   1.000
_cell.length_c   1.000
_cell.angle_alpha   90.00
_cell.angle_beta   90.00
_cell.angle_gamma   90.00
#
_symmetry.space_group_name_H-M   'P 1'
#
loop_
_entity.id
_entity.type
_entity.pdbx_description
1 polymer ?
#
loop_
_entity_poly.entity_id
_entity_poly.type
_entity_poly.pdbx_seq_one_letter_code
_entity_poly.pdbx_strand_id
1 'polypeptide(L)'
;MGDRLQALTGPYRIRVAIYADDICAKIIANGILGLSQGLKDAVSVIKPWTDRADLHLDPSKNETITDSEITSALLKDHLEDTDIHYIAENTKPCIKWLGLWLTPHNNWRTHIDYAFGKGKRALSTLRRLLVKDWDFSPKLALLAWKTHVIPTLLYGSEIWGGTASRKWYIEKCTKLEAVFA
;
A
#
# COMPACT_ATOMS: atom_id res chain seq x y z
N MET A 1 19.55 4.29 -10.77
CA MET A 1 19.04 4.94 -9.53
C MET A 1 18.74 3.88 -8.47
N GLY A 2 17.87 2.90 -8.76
CA GLY A 2 17.57 1.80 -7.85
C GLY A 2 18.80 1.07 -7.30
N ASP A 3 19.74 0.70 -8.17
CA ASP A 3 20.99 0.03 -7.74
C ASP A 3 21.84 0.90 -6.83
N ARG A 4 21.86 2.23 -7.06
CA ARG A 4 22.60 3.18 -6.21
C ARG A 4 21.99 3.26 -4.82
N LEU A 5 20.66 3.26 -4.71
CA LEU A 5 19.96 3.23 -3.42
C LEU A 5 20.18 1.92 -2.68
N GLN A 6 20.17 0.78 -3.38
CA GLN A 6 20.42 -0.52 -2.76
C GLN A 6 21.89 -0.75 -2.39
N ALA A 7 22.82 -0.07 -3.07
CA ALA A 7 24.24 -0.09 -2.79
C ALA A 7 24.65 0.82 -1.61
N LEU A 8 23.75 1.68 -1.11
CA LEU A 8 24.02 2.46 0.10
C LEU A 8 24.20 1.52 1.30
N THR A 9 25.33 1.69 1.98
CA THR A 9 25.70 0.92 3.17
C THR A 9 25.91 1.86 4.34
N GLY A 10 25.35 1.52 5.51
CA GLY A 10 25.50 2.28 6.74
C GLY A 10 24.94 1.51 7.93
N PRO A 11 24.59 2.17 9.05
CA PRO A 11 23.85 1.54 10.16
C PRO A 11 22.39 1.20 9.80
N TYR A 12 22.08 1.11 8.50
CA TYR A 12 20.77 0.91 7.90
C TYR A 12 20.89 0.07 6.63
N ARG A 13 19.76 -0.49 6.20
CA ARG A 13 19.59 -1.21 4.94
C ARG A 13 18.41 -0.64 4.17
N ILE A 14 18.62 -0.32 2.90
CA ILE A 14 17.60 0.23 2.02
C ILE A 14 17.14 -0.84 1.02
N ARG A 15 15.82 -0.94 0.86
CA ARG A 15 15.17 -1.69 -0.21
C ARG A 15 14.29 -0.73 -0.98
N VAL A 16 14.40 -0.71 -2.30
CA VAL A 16 13.64 0.20 -3.15
C VAL A 16 12.81 -0.58 -4.15
N ALA A 17 11.58 -0.14 -4.36
CA ALA A 17 10.73 -0.54 -5.46
C ALA A 17 10.35 0.71 -6.25
N ILE A 18 10.52 0.66 -7.57
CA ILE A 18 10.20 1.77 -8.48
C ILE A 18 9.23 1.22 -9.51
N TYR A 19 8.12 1.91 -9.72
CA TYR A 19 7.12 1.57 -10.72
C TYR A 19 6.61 2.84 -11.38
N ALA A 20 6.91 3.01 -12.67
CA ALA A 20 6.65 4.26 -13.38
C ALA A 20 7.22 5.48 -12.61
N ASP A 21 6.37 6.41 -12.18
CA ASP A 21 6.67 7.60 -11.38
C ASP A 21 6.66 7.34 -9.87
N ASP A 22 6.07 6.24 -9.41
CA ASP A 22 6.00 5.89 -7.99
C ASP A 22 7.31 5.26 -7.49
N ILE A 23 7.85 5.82 -6.41
CA ILE A 23 9.06 5.32 -5.73
C ILE A 23 8.70 4.95 -4.28
N CYS A 24 9.00 3.72 -3.88
CA CYS A 24 8.88 3.27 -2.50
C CYS A 24 10.25 2.83 -1.97
N ALA A 25 10.69 3.45 -0.88
CA ALA A 25 11.92 3.09 -0.18
C ALA A 25 11.59 2.57 1.23
N LYS A 26 11.97 1.32 1.50
CA LYS A 26 11.93 0.72 2.83
C LYS A 26 13.32 0.80 3.46
N ILE A 27 13.40 1.49 4.60
CA ILE A 27 14.62 1.67 5.36
C ILE A 27 14.51 0.84 6.64
N ILE A 28 15.52 0.01 6.91
CA ILE A 28 15.60 -0.82 8.11
C ILE A 28 16.87 -0.43 8.85
N ALA A 29 16.76 0.00 10.10
CA ALA A 29 17.90 0.42 10.91
C ALA A 29 17.69 0.03 12.38
N ASN A 30 18.79 -0.14 13.10
CA ASN A 30 18.75 -0.33 14.55
C ASN A 30 18.84 1.05 15.22
N GLY A 31 17.69 1.62 15.57
CA GLY A 31 17.60 2.91 16.25
C GLY A 31 17.41 4.12 15.33
N ILE A 32 17.08 5.25 15.94
CA ILE A 32 16.62 6.44 15.21
C ILE A 32 17.73 7.14 14.41
N LEU A 33 18.96 7.12 14.92
CA LEU A 33 20.11 7.69 14.22
C LEU A 33 20.36 6.98 12.89
N GLY A 34 20.27 5.64 12.87
CA GLY A 34 20.42 4.87 11.65
C GLY A 34 19.26 5.11 10.68
N LEU A 35 18.03 5.25 11.20
CA LEU A 35 16.85 5.51 10.38
C LEU A 35 16.91 6.89 9.72
N SER A 36 17.24 7.93 10.50
CA SER A 36 17.37 9.30 9.99
C SER A 36 18.51 9.43 9.00
N GLN A 37 19.66 8.80 9.26
CA GLN A 37 20.78 8.75 8.31
C GLN A 37 20.38 8.03 7.02
N GLY A 38 19.74 6.87 7.12
CA GLY A 38 19.27 6.12 5.94
C GLY A 38 18.27 6.91 5.11
N LEU A 39 17.43 7.71 5.74
CA LEU A 39 16.49 8.59 5.02
C LEU A 39 17.23 9.73 4.32
N LYS A 40 18.15 10.41 5.01
CA LYS A 40 19.01 11.46 4.41
C LYS A 40 19.77 10.94 3.20
N ASP A 41 20.36 9.76 3.32
CA ASP A 41 21.14 9.15 2.23
C ASP A 41 20.26 8.65 1.09
N ALA A 42 19.04 8.17 1.37
CA ALA A 42 18.07 7.86 0.32
C ALA A 42 17.71 9.12 -0.48
N VAL A 43 17.35 10.21 0.21
CA VAL A 43 16.93 11.45 -0.42
C VAL A 43 18.08 12.12 -1.19
N SER A 44 19.32 12.04 -0.69
CA SER A 44 20.50 12.59 -1.37
C SER A 44 20.82 11.89 -2.70
N VAL A 45 20.38 10.64 -2.87
CA VAL A 45 20.47 9.93 -4.16
C VAL A 45 19.25 10.22 -5.04
N ILE A 46 18.06 10.37 -4.44
CA ILE A 46 16.81 10.59 -5.18
C ILE A 46 16.75 12.01 -5.76
N LYS A 47 16.94 13.06 -4.96
CA LYS A 47 16.81 14.47 -5.40
C LYS A 47 17.63 14.79 -6.67
N PRO A 48 18.95 14.49 -6.73
CA PRO A 48 19.73 14.80 -7.93
C PRO A 48 19.36 13.95 -9.15
N TRP A 49 18.69 12.81 -8.96
CA TRP A 49 18.15 12.03 -10.07
C TRP A 49 16.85 12.64 -10.59
N THR A 50 15.95 13.04 -9.68
CA THR A 50 14.67 13.64 -10.03
C THR A 50 14.88 14.99 -10.73
N ASP A 51 15.80 15.82 -10.22
CA ASP A 51 16.14 17.13 -10.81
C ASP A 51 16.71 16.99 -12.23
N ARG A 52 17.54 15.98 -12.49
CA ARG A 52 18.09 15.71 -13.84
C ARG A 52 17.05 15.15 -14.81
N ALA A 53 16.02 14.50 -14.28
CA ALA A 53 14.92 13.96 -15.06
C ALA A 53 13.78 14.97 -15.28
N ASP A 54 13.93 16.20 -14.76
CA ASP A 54 12.86 17.22 -14.70
C ASP A 54 11.58 16.70 -14.03
N LEU A 55 11.77 15.82 -13.04
CA LEU A 55 10.73 15.27 -12.19
C LEU A 55 10.86 15.95 -10.83
N HIS A 56 9.84 16.68 -10.39
CA HIS A 56 9.86 17.28 -9.05
C HIS A 56 9.14 16.37 -8.05
N LEU A 57 9.78 16.11 -6.90
CA LEU A 57 9.12 15.43 -5.79
C LEU A 57 8.09 16.37 -5.18
N ASP A 58 6.82 15.99 -5.24
CA ASP A 58 5.72 16.73 -4.63
C ASP A 58 5.67 16.46 -3.11
N PRO A 59 5.92 17.45 -2.25
CA PRO A 59 5.90 17.26 -0.79
C PRO A 59 4.55 16.75 -0.28
N SER A 60 3.45 17.11 -0.95
CA SER A 60 2.10 16.71 -0.53
C SER A 60 1.78 15.23 -0.80
N LYS A 61 2.50 14.61 -1.74
CA LYS A 61 2.34 13.20 -2.12
C LYS A 61 3.28 12.25 -1.40
N ASN A 62 4.29 12.77 -0.69
CA ASN A 62 5.24 11.95 0.04
C ASN A 62 4.60 11.41 1.32
N GLU A 63 4.33 10.11 1.36
CA GLU A 63 3.73 9.45 2.53
C GLU A 63 4.74 8.53 3.22
N THR A 64 4.78 8.57 4.55
CA THR A 64 5.67 7.72 5.36
C THR A 64 4.87 6.82 6.30
N ILE A 65 5.38 5.62 6.56
CA ILE A 65 4.93 4.76 7.65
C ILE A 65 6.13 4.41 8.51
N THR A 66 5.96 4.53 9.83
CA THR A 66 6.93 4.06 10.83
C THR A 66 6.38 2.85 11.57
N ASP A 67 7.27 2.04 12.14
CA ASP A 67 6.95 0.83 12.92
C ASP A 67 6.15 1.13 14.19
N SER A 68 6.36 2.29 14.82
CA SER A 68 5.62 2.72 16.00
C SER A 68 5.38 4.24 16.02
N GLU A 69 4.44 4.69 16.85
CA GLU A 69 4.21 6.12 17.12
C GLU A 69 5.43 6.79 17.77
N ILE A 70 6.14 6.07 18.65
CA ILE A 70 7.37 6.54 19.28
C ILE A 70 8.44 6.80 18.23
N THR A 71 8.63 5.88 17.29
CA THR A 71 9.55 6.07 16.17
C THR A 71 9.14 7.26 15.31
N SER A 72 7.84 7.47 15.07
CA SER A 72 7.36 8.64 14.33
C SER A 72 7.74 9.94 15.02
N ALA A 73 7.50 10.05 16.32
CA ALA A 73 7.84 11.24 17.10
C ALA A 73 9.35 11.49 17.09
N LEU A 74 10.16 10.47 17.39
CA LEU A 74 11.61 10.59 17.40
C LEU A 74 12.20 10.95 16.02
N LEU A 75 11.57 10.49 14.93
CA LEU A 75 11.99 10.82 13.57
C LEU A 75 11.67 12.26 13.21
N LYS A 76 10.54 12.79 13.68
CA LYS A 76 10.19 14.21 13.52
C LYS A 76 11.21 15.10 14.24
N ASP A 77 11.49 14.81 15.51
CA ASP A 77 12.49 15.56 16.30
C ASP A 77 13.88 15.51 15.65
N HIS A 78 14.35 14.34 15.22
CA HIS A 78 15.67 14.21 14.60
C HIS A 78 15.81 14.92 13.24
N LEU A 79 14.69 15.29 12.62
CA LEU A 79 14.64 15.88 11.29
C LEU A 79 14.11 17.32 11.29
N GLU A 80 13.77 17.90 12.44
CA GLU A 80 13.16 19.24 12.57
C GLU A 80 13.93 20.31 11.78
N ASP A 81 15.24 20.35 11.93
CA ASP A 81 16.13 21.33 11.26
C ASP A 81 16.62 20.89 9.87
N THR A 82 15.97 19.90 9.24
CA THR A 82 16.42 19.34 7.96
C THR A 82 15.47 19.64 6.82
N ASP A 83 16.02 19.75 5.60
CA ASP A 83 15.26 19.96 4.35
C ASP A 83 14.37 18.76 3.95
N ILE A 84 14.35 17.71 4.77
CA ILE A 84 13.55 16.50 4.60
C ILE A 84 12.53 16.30 5.72
N HIS A 85 12.36 17.28 6.63
CA HIS A 85 11.41 17.20 7.75
C HIS A 85 9.98 16.83 7.30
N TYR A 86 9.55 17.39 6.16
CA TYR A 86 8.23 17.15 5.57
C TYR A 86 7.91 15.65 5.36
N ILE A 87 8.92 14.81 5.16
CA ILE A 87 8.75 13.35 5.00
C ILE A 87 8.30 12.72 6.32
N ALA A 88 8.85 13.18 7.44
CA ALA A 88 8.47 12.69 8.76
C ALA A 88 7.14 13.28 9.23
N GLU A 89 6.83 14.53 8.87
CA GLU A 89 5.54 15.17 9.16
C GLU A 89 4.37 14.37 8.57
N ASN A 90 4.49 13.93 7.32
CA ASN A 90 3.45 13.16 6.64
C ASN A 90 3.51 11.65 6.95
N THR A 91 3.77 11.31 8.21
CA THR A 91 3.67 9.92 8.70
C THR A 91 2.20 9.55 8.90
N LYS A 92 1.78 8.44 8.30
CA LYS A 92 0.42 7.91 8.38
C LYS A 92 0.43 6.50 8.98
N PRO A 93 -0.66 6.06 9.63
CA PRO A 93 -0.76 4.68 10.13
C PRO A 93 -0.93 3.64 9.01
N CYS A 94 -1.34 4.08 7.82
CA CYS A 94 -1.58 3.25 6.64
C CYS A 94 -1.44 4.11 5.37
N ILE A 95 -0.80 3.58 4.34
CA ILE A 95 -0.55 4.25 3.05
C ILE A 95 -0.99 3.36 1.92
N LYS A 96 -1.29 3.96 0.78
CA LYS A 96 -1.69 3.22 -0.42
C LYS A 96 -0.58 3.26 -1.46
N TRP A 97 -0.03 2.10 -1.80
CA TRP A 97 1.01 1.98 -2.82
C TRP A 97 0.62 0.92 -3.85
N LEU A 98 0.63 1.28 -5.14
CA LEU A 98 0.19 0.41 -6.25
C LEU A 98 -1.14 -0.30 -5.97
N GLY A 99 -2.12 0.40 -5.40
CA GLY A 99 -3.44 -0.16 -5.10
C GLY A 99 -3.52 -1.04 -3.83
N LEU A 100 -2.40 -1.28 -3.15
CA LEU A 100 -2.31 -2.02 -1.88
C LEU A 100 -2.29 -1.07 -0.69
N TRP A 101 -3.01 -1.40 0.38
CA TRP A 101 -2.90 -0.68 1.65
C TRP A 101 -1.83 -1.33 2.53
N LEU A 102 -0.76 -0.59 2.79
CA LEU A 102 0.38 -1.03 3.59
C LEU A 102 0.25 -0.52 5.03
N THR A 103 0.60 -1.36 5.99
CA THR A 103 0.64 -1.04 7.42
C THR A 103 2.01 -1.41 8.00
N PRO A 104 2.46 -0.79 9.12
CA PRO A 104 3.82 -0.99 9.63
C PRO A 104 4.19 -2.44 9.92
N HIS A 105 3.24 -3.21 10.47
CA HIS A 105 3.45 -4.62 10.85
C HIS A 105 2.97 -5.60 9.77
N ASN A 106 2.83 -5.15 8.52
CA ASN A 106 2.33 -5.96 7.41
C ASN A 106 0.99 -6.65 7.73
N ASN A 107 0.16 -5.98 8.54
CA ASN A 107 -1.19 -6.43 8.82
C ASN A 107 -2.04 -6.07 7.61
N TRP A 108 -2.36 -7.07 6.81
CA TRP A 108 -3.12 -6.90 5.58
C TRP A 108 -4.62 -6.68 5.83
N ARG A 109 -5.10 -6.73 7.07
CA ARG A 109 -6.53 -6.58 7.39
C ARG A 109 -7.13 -5.32 6.75
N THR A 110 -6.44 -4.18 6.82
CA THR A 110 -6.90 -2.94 6.19
C THR A 110 -7.08 -3.08 4.67
N HIS A 111 -6.09 -3.69 4.00
CA HIS A 111 -6.16 -3.95 2.57
C HIS A 111 -7.28 -4.93 2.22
N ILE A 112 -7.40 -6.03 2.95
CA ILE A 112 -8.39 -7.05 2.61
C ILE A 112 -9.80 -6.54 2.93
N ASP A 113 -10.01 -5.78 4.02
CA ASP A 113 -11.28 -5.11 4.30
C ASP A 113 -11.66 -4.14 3.17
N TYR A 114 -10.69 -3.40 2.64
CA TYR A 114 -10.87 -2.52 1.48
C TYR A 114 -11.25 -3.29 0.21
N ALA A 115 -10.48 -4.33 -0.16
CA ALA A 115 -10.72 -5.16 -1.34
C ALA A 115 -12.08 -5.86 -1.24
N PHE A 116 -12.41 -6.40 -0.07
CA PHE A 116 -13.70 -7.00 0.22
C PHE A 116 -14.85 -6.01 0.11
N GLY A 117 -14.69 -4.80 0.65
CA GLY A 117 -15.68 -3.73 0.51
C GLY A 117 -15.92 -3.34 -0.94
N LYS A 118 -14.87 -3.26 -1.76
CA LYS A 118 -14.99 -3.04 -3.21
C LYS A 118 -15.70 -4.18 -3.93
N GLY A 119 -15.28 -5.43 -3.67
CA GLY A 119 -15.90 -6.61 -4.27
C GLY A 119 -17.38 -6.75 -3.89
N LYS A 120 -17.75 -6.44 -2.65
CA LYS A 120 -19.14 -6.40 -2.20
C LYS A 120 -19.96 -5.39 -3.00
N ARG A 121 -19.45 -4.17 -3.22
CA ARG A 121 -20.12 -3.15 -4.05
C ARG A 121 -20.27 -3.58 -5.51
N ALA A 122 -19.24 -4.19 -6.08
CA ALA A 122 -19.29 -4.75 -7.43
C ALA A 122 -20.37 -5.84 -7.54
N LEU A 123 -20.41 -6.73 -6.54
CA LEU A 123 -21.41 -7.79 -6.44
C LEU A 123 -22.83 -7.26 -6.27
N SER A 124 -23.04 -6.27 -5.40
CA SER A 124 -24.36 -5.64 -5.23
C SER A 124 -24.83 -4.94 -6.50
N THR A 125 -23.90 -4.34 -7.26
CA THR A 125 -24.20 -3.75 -8.57
C THR A 125 -24.61 -4.80 -9.57
N LEU A 126 -23.85 -5.91 -9.64
CA LEU A 126 -24.20 -7.06 -10.48
C LEU A 126 -25.59 -7.61 -10.12
N ARG A 127 -25.88 -7.87 -8.83
CA ARG A 127 -27.21 -8.31 -8.36
C ARG A 127 -28.32 -7.39 -8.84
N ARG A 128 -28.14 -6.07 -8.73
CA ARG A 128 -29.15 -5.11 -9.17
C ARG A 128 -29.42 -5.18 -10.68
N LEU A 129 -28.40 -5.43 -11.49
CA LEU A 129 -28.57 -5.65 -12.94
C LEU A 129 -29.34 -6.94 -13.20
N LEU A 130 -29.00 -8.03 -12.51
CA LEU A 130 -29.65 -9.34 -12.65
C LEU A 130 -31.14 -9.33 -12.22
N VAL A 131 -31.48 -8.60 -11.17
CA VAL A 131 -32.86 -8.52 -10.66
C VAL A 131 -33.73 -7.60 -11.51
N LYS A 132 -33.14 -6.54 -12.08
CA LYS A 132 -33.86 -5.55 -12.88
C LYS A 132 -34.19 -6.08 -14.29
N ASP A 133 -33.26 -6.81 -14.88
CA ASP A 133 -33.41 -7.36 -16.22
C ASP A 133 -33.65 -8.86 -16.10
N TRP A 134 -34.92 -9.28 -16.07
CA TRP A 134 -35.30 -10.70 -15.92
C TRP A 134 -34.71 -11.64 -17.00
N ASP A 135 -34.20 -11.07 -18.09
CA ASP A 135 -33.56 -11.76 -19.22
C ASP A 135 -32.01 -11.68 -19.18
N PHE A 136 -31.43 -11.30 -18.03
CA PHE A 136 -29.98 -11.25 -17.91
C PHE A 136 -29.39 -12.66 -17.94
N SER A 137 -28.67 -12.97 -19.03
CA SER A 137 -28.09 -14.30 -19.23
C SER A 137 -27.21 -14.74 -18.05
N PRO A 138 -27.43 -15.94 -17.47
CA PRO A 138 -26.55 -16.51 -16.43
C PRO A 138 -25.08 -16.58 -16.86
N LYS A 139 -24.81 -16.71 -18.16
CA LYS A 139 -23.45 -16.69 -18.73
C LYS A 139 -22.78 -15.33 -18.57
N LEU A 140 -23.52 -14.24 -18.79
CA LEU A 140 -23.02 -12.87 -18.60
C LEU A 140 -22.80 -12.56 -17.11
N ALA A 141 -23.67 -13.07 -16.23
CA ALA A 141 -23.52 -12.93 -14.79
C ALA A 141 -22.22 -13.61 -14.31
N LEU A 142 -22.00 -14.85 -14.77
CA LEU A 142 -20.78 -15.59 -14.47
C LEU A 142 -19.54 -14.90 -15.05
N LEU A 143 -19.64 -14.34 -16.25
CA LEU A 143 -18.56 -13.57 -16.86
C LEU A 143 -18.20 -12.36 -15.98
N ALA A 144 -19.17 -11.53 -15.62
CA ALA A 144 -18.96 -10.35 -14.77
C ALA A 144 -18.38 -10.71 -13.39
N TRP A 145 -18.84 -11.82 -12.80
CA TRP A 145 -18.27 -12.35 -11.56
C TRP A 145 -16.77 -12.68 -11.73
N LYS A 146 -16.41 -13.41 -12.78
CA LYS A 146 -15.03 -13.84 -13.05
C LYS A 146 -14.10 -12.69 -13.48
N THR A 147 -14.60 -11.73 -14.24
CA THR A 147 -13.75 -10.67 -14.84
C THR A 147 -13.68 -9.41 -13.99
N HIS A 148 -14.65 -9.16 -13.11
CA HIS A 148 -14.70 -7.93 -12.32
C HIS A 148 -14.69 -8.18 -10.82
N VAL A 149 -15.58 -9.04 -10.31
CA VAL A 149 -15.72 -9.24 -8.86
C VAL A 149 -14.53 -10.01 -8.28
N ILE A 150 -14.15 -11.14 -8.87
CA ILE A 150 -13.00 -11.94 -8.41
C ILE A 150 -11.69 -11.12 -8.44
N PRO A 151 -11.29 -10.46 -9.55
CA PRO A 151 -10.04 -9.71 -9.58
C PRO A 151 -10.02 -8.56 -8.58
N THR A 152 -11.17 -7.92 -8.33
CA THR A 152 -11.29 -6.87 -7.32
C THR A 152 -11.10 -7.40 -5.90
N LEU A 153 -11.65 -8.59 -5.60
CA LEU A 153 -11.50 -9.23 -4.29
C LEU A 153 -10.09 -9.76 -4.05
N LEU A 154 -9.45 -10.30 -5.09
CA LEU A 154 -8.17 -11.01 -4.99
C LEU A 154 -6.97 -10.13 -5.36
N TYR A 155 -7.17 -8.83 -5.53
CA TYR A 155 -6.09 -7.92 -5.91
C TYR A 155 -4.94 -7.96 -4.90
N GLY A 156 -3.76 -8.37 -5.36
CA GLY A 156 -2.56 -8.53 -4.56
C GLY A 156 -2.54 -9.74 -3.62
N SER A 157 -3.47 -10.68 -3.78
CA SER A 157 -3.59 -11.88 -2.91
C SER A 157 -2.36 -12.77 -2.93
N GLU A 158 -1.52 -12.69 -3.97
CA GLU A 158 -0.20 -13.34 -3.99
C GLU A 158 0.74 -12.84 -2.88
N ILE A 159 0.56 -11.59 -2.41
CA ILE A 159 1.38 -10.98 -1.36
C ILE A 159 0.73 -11.21 0.02
N TRP A 160 -0.58 -10.97 0.14
CA TRP A 160 -1.27 -10.98 1.43
C TRP A 160 -1.99 -12.28 1.76
N GLY A 161 -2.24 -13.15 0.78
CA GLY A 161 -3.13 -14.31 0.92
C GLY A 161 -2.68 -15.30 1.99
N GLY A 162 -1.36 -15.45 2.18
CA GLY A 162 -0.76 -16.32 3.21
C GLY A 162 -0.88 -15.80 4.64
N THR A 163 -1.31 -14.54 4.85
CA THR A 163 -1.44 -13.94 6.19
C THR A 163 -2.85 -14.02 6.77
N ALA A 164 -3.85 -14.33 5.94
CA ALA A 164 -5.23 -14.42 6.37
C ALA A 164 -5.57 -15.82 6.92
N SER A 165 -6.20 -15.86 8.10
CA SER A 165 -6.58 -17.13 8.73
C SER A 165 -7.80 -17.76 8.05
N ARG A 166 -7.92 -19.09 8.09
CA ARG A 166 -9.09 -19.81 7.54
C ARG A 166 -10.40 -19.33 8.14
N LYS A 167 -10.45 -19.10 9.46
CA LYS A 167 -11.64 -18.58 10.15
C LYS A 167 -12.08 -17.23 9.56
N TRP A 168 -11.13 -16.34 9.35
CA TRP A 168 -11.37 -15.03 8.78
C TRP A 168 -11.89 -15.12 7.34
N TYR A 169 -11.31 -15.99 6.51
CA TYR A 169 -11.82 -16.25 5.15
C TYR A 169 -13.28 -16.72 5.17
N ILE A 170 -13.62 -17.67 6.05
CA ILE A 170 -14.99 -18.17 6.18
C ILE A 170 -15.96 -17.03 6.55
N GLU A 171 -15.63 -16.23 7.56
CA GLU A 171 -16.45 -15.07 7.96
C GLU A 171 -16.68 -14.08 6.80
N LYS A 172 -15.68 -13.89 5.93
CA LYS A 172 -15.80 -13.05 4.75
C LYS A 172 -16.64 -13.70 3.65
N CYS A 173 -16.44 -14.97 3.35
CA CYS A 173 -17.27 -15.70 2.39
C CYS A 173 -18.75 -15.67 2.79
N THR A 174 -19.09 -15.94 4.05
CA THR A 174 -20.46 -15.85 4.55
C THR A 174 -21.07 -14.45 4.38
N LYS A 175 -20.27 -13.38 4.55
CA LYS A 175 -20.72 -12.01 4.30
C LYS A 175 -20.97 -11.71 2.82
N LEU A 176 -20.31 -12.40 1.89
CA LEU A 176 -20.60 -12.31 0.45
C LEU A 176 -21.86 -13.12 0.09
N GLU A 177 -22.02 -14.31 0.66
CA GLU A 177 -23.20 -15.15 0.47
C GLU A 177 -24.47 -14.42 0.94
N ALA A 178 -24.40 -13.67 2.04
CA ALA A 178 -25.49 -12.81 2.51
C ALA A 178 -25.89 -11.69 1.53
N VAL A 179 -25.06 -11.37 0.52
CA VAL A 179 -25.43 -10.43 -0.55
C VAL A 179 -26.37 -11.09 -1.56
N PHE A 180 -26.53 -12.42 -1.53
CA PHE A 180 -27.44 -13.17 -2.41
C PHE A 180 -28.69 -13.68 -1.70
N ALA A 181 -28.68 -13.77 -0.37
CA ALA A 181 -29.89 -13.90 0.44
C ALA A 181 -30.78 -12.65 0.29
#